data_AF-A0A353WWU3-F1
#
_entry.id   AF-A0A353WWU3-F1
#
_cell.length_a   1.000
_cell.length_b   1.000
_cell.length_c   1.000
_cell.angle_alpha   90.00
_cell.angle_beta   90.00
_cell.angle_gamma   90.00
#
_symmetry.space_group_name_H-M   'P 1'
#
loop_
_entity.id
_entity.type
_entity.pdbx_description
1 polymer ?
#
loop_
_entity_poly.entity_id
_entity_poly.type
_entity_poly.pdbx_seq_one_letter_code
_entity_poly.pdbx_strand_id
1 'polypeptide(L)'
;MVHPDLKEGKPSMFIAGNSDEAKGKVAEILNAFNWDIQDMGKVEAARATEPLCMLWCIPGFLKNEWNHAFRLLVKQGALRILFFIIHKR
;
A
#
# COMPACT_ATOMS: atom_id res chain seq x y z
N MET A 1 10.24 -0.67 -9.33
CA MET A 1 10.76 0.59 -8.76
C MET A 1 11.12 0.34 -7.31
N VAL A 2 12.34 0.67 -6.87
CA VAL A 2 12.81 0.39 -5.50
C VAL A 2 12.45 1.56 -4.57
N HIS A 3 12.91 2.78 -4.87
CA HIS A 3 12.54 3.98 -4.13
C HIS A 3 11.58 4.83 -4.98
N PRO A 4 10.27 4.79 -4.72
CA PRO A 4 9.30 5.50 -5.52
C PRO A 4 9.30 7.00 -5.20
N ASP A 5 9.39 7.81 -6.26
CA ASP A 5 9.21 9.26 -6.22
C ASP A 5 8.08 9.63 -7.16
N LEU A 6 6.85 9.53 -6.65
CA LEU A 6 5.61 9.77 -7.40
C LEU A 6 4.93 11.04 -6.87
N LYS A 7 4.31 11.81 -7.77
CA LYS A 7 3.65 13.08 -7.43
C LYS A 7 2.58 12.94 -6.34
N GLU A 8 1.88 11.80 -6.33
CA GLU A 8 0.82 11.48 -5.37
C GLU A 8 1.36 10.87 -4.07
N GLY A 9 2.68 10.82 -3.91
CA GLY A 9 3.39 10.35 -2.74
C GLY A 9 3.62 8.84 -2.71
N LYS A 10 3.71 8.31 -1.49
CA LYS A 10 4.11 6.93 -1.21
C LYS A 10 3.09 5.91 -1.74
N PRO A 11 3.47 4.99 -2.64
CA PRO A 11 2.57 3.97 -3.14
C PRO A 11 2.38 2.82 -2.13
N SER A 12 1.39 1.97 -2.39
CA SER A 12 1.06 0.81 -1.54
C SER A 12 1.57 -0.48 -2.16
N MET A 13 2.27 -1.29 -1.36
CA MET A 13 2.60 -2.67 -1.66
C MET A 13 1.64 -3.60 -0.93
N PHE A 14 0.98 -4.47 -1.69
CA PHE A 14 0.07 -5.48 -1.16
C PHE A 14 0.84 -6.78 -0.96
N ILE A 15 0.86 -7.30 0.28
CA ILE A 15 1.55 -8.54 0.63
C ILE A 15 0.57 -9.57 1.16
N ALA A 16 0.85 -10.85 0.96
CA ALA A 16 0.08 -11.97 1.46
C ALA A 16 1.02 -13.15 1.77
N GLY A 17 0.76 -13.92 2.82
CA GLY A 17 1.60 -15.06 3.16
C GLY A 17 1.23 -15.76 4.46
N ASN A 18 1.58 -17.03 4.57
CA ASN A 18 1.23 -17.88 5.72
C ASN A 18 2.20 -17.77 6.91
N SER A 19 3.37 -17.14 6.71
CA SER A 19 4.37 -16.93 7.76
C SER A 19 4.43 -15.46 8.13
N ASP A 20 4.07 -15.14 9.37
CA ASP A 20 4.15 -13.77 9.89
C ASP A 20 5.62 -13.32 10.03
N GLU A 21 6.54 -14.22 10.33
CA GLU A 21 7.99 -13.93 10.34
C GLU A 21 8.46 -13.49 8.95
N ALA A 22 8.08 -14.22 7.90
CA ALA A 22 8.45 -13.88 6.53
C ALA A 22 7.83 -12.54 6.10
N LYS A 23 6.55 -12.30 6.42
CA LYS A 23 5.91 -11.01 6.17
C LYS A 23 6.59 -9.86 6.91
N GLY A 24 7.08 -10.10 8.14
CA GLY A 24 7.87 -9.14 8.91
C GLY A 24 9.15 -8.72 8.20
N LYS A 25 9.93 -9.69 7.69
CA LYS A 25 11.15 -9.41 6.91
C LYS A 25 10.85 -8.63 5.63
N VAL A 26 9.76 -8.98 4.93
CA VAL A 26 9.31 -8.23 3.74
C VAL A 26 8.90 -6.80 4.12
N ALA A 27 8.20 -6.62 5.24
CA ALA A 27 7.81 -5.31 5.74
C ALA A 27 9.03 -4.41 6.04
N GLU A 28 10.09 -4.94 6.64
CA GLU A 28 11.34 -4.20 6.87
C GLU A 28 11.94 -3.67 5.56
N ILE A 29 12.01 -4.53 4.53
CA ILE A 29 12.51 -4.16 3.20
C ILE A 29 11.63 -3.06 2.57
N LEU A 30 10.31 -3.23 2.61
CA LEU A 30 9.35 -2.28 2.04
C LEU A 30 9.40 -0.92 2.74
N ASN A 31 9.60 -0.90 4.06
CA ASN A 31 9.80 0.33 4.81
C ASN A 31 11.10 1.04 4.38
N ALA A 32 12.21 0.31 4.24
CA ALA A 32 13.47 0.86 3.75
C ALA A 32 13.34 1.46 2.33
N PHE A 33 12.48 0.86 1.51
CA PHE A 33 12.20 1.27 0.13
C PHE A 33 11.12 2.34 0.00
N ASN A 34 10.61 2.89 1.11
CA ASN A 34 9.55 3.90 1.10
C ASN A 34 8.26 3.41 0.41
N TRP A 35 7.76 2.23 0.78
CA TRP A 35 6.44 1.71 0.40
C TRP A 35 5.49 1.61 1.60
N ASP A 36 4.22 1.94 1.41
CA ASP A 36 3.17 1.65 2.41
C ASP A 36 2.78 0.18 2.31
N ILE A 37 2.68 -0.51 3.43
CA ILE A 37 2.43 -1.95 3.44
C ILE A 37 0.95 -2.20 3.68
N GLN A 38 0.35 -3.03 2.85
CA GLN A 38 -1.02 -3.50 2.98
C GLN A 38 -0.98 -5.03 3.09
N ASP A 39 -1.16 -5.56 4.30
CA ASP A 39 -1.20 -7.02 4.53
C ASP A 39 -2.60 -7.55 4.21
N MET A 40 -2.69 -8.37 3.16
CA MET A 40 -3.93 -9.00 2.69
C MET A 40 -4.22 -10.33 3.40
N GLY A 41 -3.38 -10.74 4.35
CA GLY A 41 -3.54 -11.94 5.16
C GLY A 41 -2.75 -13.13 4.62
N LYS A 42 -3.42 -14.26 4.48
CA LYS A 42 -2.80 -15.55 4.10
C LYS A 42 -2.60 -15.66 2.58
N VAL A 43 -1.87 -16.70 2.17
CA VAL A 43 -1.44 -16.89 0.78
C VAL A 43 -2.59 -16.93 -0.24
N GLU A 44 -3.80 -17.32 0.16
CA GLU A 44 -4.96 -17.37 -0.72
C GLU A 44 -5.34 -15.98 -1.27
N ALA A 45 -5.04 -14.92 -0.52
CA ALA A 45 -5.26 -13.53 -0.96
C ALA A 45 -4.30 -13.10 -2.07
N ALA A 46 -3.18 -13.81 -2.29
CA ALA A 46 -2.21 -13.50 -3.35
C ALA A 46 -2.89 -13.54 -4.73
N ARG A 47 -3.83 -14.47 -4.95
CA ARG A 47 -4.61 -14.56 -6.19
C ARG A 47 -5.37 -13.27 -6.51
N ALA A 48 -5.85 -12.56 -5.50
CA ALA A 48 -6.54 -11.28 -5.69
C ALA A 48 -5.58 -10.14 -6.03
N THR A 49 -4.29 -10.26 -5.68
CA THR A 49 -3.26 -9.26 -5.98
C THR A 49 -2.64 -9.44 -7.38
N GLU A 50 -2.65 -10.64 -7.94
CA GLU A 50 -2.11 -10.92 -9.29
C GLU A 50 -2.70 -10.04 -10.40
N PRO A 51 -4.02 -9.77 -10.44
CA PRO A 51 -4.60 -8.84 -11.40
C PRO A 51 -4.06 -7.41 -11.33
N LEU A 52 -3.54 -6.96 -10.18
CA LEU A 52 -2.91 -5.64 -10.09
C LEU A 52 -1.66 -5.58 -10.96
N CYS A 53 -0.87 -6.66 -11.08
CA CYS A 53 0.27 -6.71 -11.98
C CYS A 53 -0.18 -6.54 -13.44
N MET A 54 -1.27 -7.20 -13.85
CA MET A 54 -1.84 -7.02 -15.19
C MET A 54 -2.26 -5.58 -15.43
N LEU A 55 -2.99 -4.97 -14.48
CA LEU A 55 -3.39 -3.56 -14.57
C LEU A 55 -2.19 -2.61 -14.64
N TRP A 56 -1.11 -2.92 -13.92
CA TRP A 56 0.13 -2.16 -13.98
C TRP A 56 0.82 -2.28 -15.34
N CYS A 57 0.83 -3.46 -15.97
CA CYS A 57 1.48 -3.68 -17.26
C CYS A 57 0.73 -3.04 -18.44
N ILE A 58 -0.60 -2.90 -18.37
CA ILE A 58 -1.42 -2.42 -19.49
C ILE A 58 -0.99 -1.04 -20.02
N PRO A 59 -0.80 0.02 -19.20
CA PRO A 59 -0.27 1.30 -19.67
C PRO A 59 1.14 1.19 -20.26
N GLY A 60 1.98 0.31 -19.72
CA GLY A 60 3.32 0.02 -20.25
C GLY A 60 3.26 -0.52 -21.67
N PHE A 61 2.37 -1.47 -21.95
CA PHE A 61 2.20 -2.03 -23.29
C PHE A 61 1.49 -1.09 -24.27
N LEU A 62 0.46 -0.37 -23.83
CA LEU A 62 -0.35 0.48 -24.72
C LEU A 62 0.32 1.84 -25.01
N LYS A 63 1.09 2.38 -24.07
CA LYS A 63 1.57 3.78 -24.10
C LYS A 63 3.04 3.94 -23.76
N ASN A 64 3.76 2.86 -23.45
CA ASN A 64 5.14 2.89 -22.94
C ASN A 64 5.29 3.69 -21.62
N GLU A 65 4.25 3.69 -20.80
CA GLU A 65 4.21 4.33 -19.48
C GLU A 65 4.48 3.26 -18.41
N TRP A 66 5.66 3.29 -17.79
CA TRP A 66 6.08 2.29 -16.78
C TRP A 66 6.29 2.88 -15.36
N ASN A 67 6.16 4.21 -15.23
CA ASN A 67 6.47 4.96 -14.02
C ASN A 67 5.20 5.32 -13.22
N HIS A 68 4.42 4.30 -12.87
CA HIS A 68 3.19 4.43 -12.08
C HIS A 68 3.13 3.35 -11.02
N ALA A 69 2.25 3.52 -10.03
CA ALA A 69 1.99 2.53 -8.99
C ALA A 69 0.59 2.74 -8.42
N PHE A 70 0.08 1.75 -7.69
CA PHE A 70 -1.18 1.87 -6.98
C PHE A 70 -0.99 2.40 -5.57
N ARG A 71 -2.01 3.10 -5.07
CA ARG A 71 -2.08 3.55 -3.68
C ARG A 71 -3.47 3.23 -3.11
N LEU A 72 -3.51 2.54 -1.97
CA LEU A 72 -4.74 2.35 -1.22
C LEU A 72 -4.97 3.56 -0.33
N LEU A 73 -6.02 4.33 -0.62
CA LEU A 73 -6.39 5.47 0.19
C LEU A 73 -7.29 5.03 1.35
N VAL A 74 -6.84 5.31 2.57
CA VAL A 74 -7.61 5.09 3.78
C VAL A 74 -8.07 6.43 4.35
N LYS A 75 -9.28 6.46 4.91
CA LYS A 75 -9.80 7.67 5.54
C LYS A 75 -8.87 8.09 6.69
N GLN A 76 -8.33 9.31 6.62
CA GLN A 76 -7.70 9.93 7.78
C GLN A 76 -8.78 10.36 8.78
N GLY A 77 -8.81 9.70 9.95
CA GLY A 77 -9.46 10.17 11.17
C GLY A 77 -10.97 10.42 11.11
N ALA A 78 -11.75 9.57 11.76
CA ALA A 78 -13.05 9.91 12.33
C ALA A 78 -12.95 9.95 13.86
N LEU A 79 -12.11 10.83 14.44
CA LEU A 79 -12.07 10.99 15.90
C LEU A 79 -11.47 12.34 16.34
N ARG A 80 -12.15 13.47 16.12
CA ARG A 80 -11.83 14.75 16.80
C ARG A 80 -13.04 15.69 17.05
N ILE A 81 -14.25 15.15 17.23
CA ILE A 81 -15.39 15.98 17.68
C ILE A 81 -15.62 15.87 19.21
N LEU A 82 -15.10 14.85 19.89
CA LEU A 82 -15.40 14.65 21.32
C LEU A 82 -14.52 15.45 22.31
N PHE A 83 -13.39 16.02 21.90
CA PHE A 83 -12.48 16.72 22.83
C PHE A 83 -12.76 18.22 23.02
N PHE A 84 -13.65 18.84 22.24
CA PHE A 84 -13.96 20.26 22.39
C PHE A 84 -15.01 20.57 23.47
N ILE A 85 -15.64 19.56 24.08
CA ILE A 85 -16.74 19.77 25.05
C ILE A 85 -16.28 19.70 26.52
N ILE A 86 -15.06 19.22 26.83
CA ILE A 86 -14.61 18.97 28.22
C ILE A 86 -13.56 19.99 28.73
N HIS A 87 -13.35 21.12 28.04
CA HIS A 87 -12.44 22.19 28.53
C HIS A 87 -13.11 23.57 28.63
N LYS A 88 -14.46 23.63 28.62
CA LYS A 88 -15.24 24.85 28.85
C LYS A 88 -16.22 24.73 30.02
N ARG A 89 -15.84 24.02 31.08
CA ARG A 89 -16.45 24.18 32.41
C ARG A 89 -15.36 24.44 33.42
#